data_AF-A0A4Z0A2L1-F1
#
_entry.id   AF-A0A4Z0A2L1-F1
#
_cell.length_a   1.000
_cell.length_b   1.000
_cell.length_c   1.000
_cell.angle_alpha   90.00
_cell.angle_beta   90.00
_cell.angle_gamma   90.00
#
_symmetry.space_group_name_H-M   'P 1'
#
loop_
_entity.id
_entity.type
_entity.pdbx_description
1 polymer ?
#
loop_
_entity_poly.entity_id
_entity_poly.type
_entity_poly.pdbx_seq_one_letter_code
_entity_poly.pdbx_strand_id
1 'polypeptide(L)'
;MGITWEEFKEANERPLPPLEDHDIAGRTVIVTGANTGIGYEVAKYMAKYGASKIIAACRNEAKGQNAIARLAQETRRDVGDFECWPLDFASLASVRRFAKRYNESSLALHIFIHNAGMNGIGKVISEDSFDLILQVNYIAPALLSMLLYPALKRTGAVDTAYPARFLWVMSEGSAFVSFDDLVEARPLEALNKKPYELPDQRQQYFTAKLVCLLTCHEYVRRVPSSANIAVAAVGPGLVATELGQKDIEGNNF
;
A
#
# COMPACT_ATOMS: atom_id res chain seq x y z
N MET A 1 -28.44 -12.96 -23.64
CA MET A 1 -27.32 -13.81 -24.12
C MET A 1 -26.21 -13.69 -23.11
N GLY A 2 -25.77 -14.82 -22.55
CA GLY A 2 -24.57 -14.84 -21.69
C GLY A 2 -23.31 -14.90 -22.55
N ILE A 3 -22.22 -14.35 -22.04
CA ILE A 3 -20.89 -14.53 -22.62
C ILE A 3 -20.49 -16.00 -22.51
N THR A 4 -19.93 -16.58 -23.57
CA THR A 4 -19.32 -17.92 -23.52
C THR A 4 -17.99 -17.89 -22.78
N TRP A 5 -17.50 -19.06 -22.34
CA TRP A 5 -16.19 -19.14 -21.68
C TRP A 5 -15.06 -18.72 -22.63
N GLU A 6 -15.16 -19.09 -23.91
CA GLU A 6 -14.22 -18.72 -24.96
C GLU A 6 -14.22 -17.21 -25.19
N GLU A 7 -15.40 -16.56 -25.29
CA GLU A 7 -15.50 -15.10 -25.40
C GLU A 7 -14.96 -14.38 -24.15
N PHE A 8 -15.21 -14.93 -22.95
CA PHE A 8 -14.63 -14.39 -21.71
C PHE A 8 -13.11 -14.51 -21.72
N LYS A 9 -12.57 -15.68 -22.08
CA LYS A 9 -11.13 -15.92 -22.14
C LYS A 9 -10.47 -15.01 -23.18
N GLU A 10 -11.00 -14.96 -24.40
CA GLU A 10 -10.48 -14.11 -25.47
C GLU A 10 -10.48 -12.64 -25.05
N ALA A 11 -11.56 -12.15 -24.42
CA ALA A 11 -11.62 -10.78 -23.92
C ALA A 11 -10.58 -10.48 -22.83
N ASN A 12 -10.26 -11.45 -21.97
CA ASN A 12 -9.27 -11.31 -20.90
C ASN A 12 -7.82 -11.60 -21.33
N GLU A 13 -7.61 -12.26 -22.47
CA GLU A 13 -6.28 -12.49 -23.08
C GLU A 13 -5.81 -11.31 -23.93
N ARG A 14 -6.68 -10.34 -24.22
CA ARG A 14 -6.30 -9.12 -24.94
C ARG A 14 -5.23 -8.36 -24.14
N PRO A 15 -4.23 -7.78 -24.82
CA PRO A 15 -3.27 -6.93 -24.14
C PRO A 15 -4.01 -5.81 -23.42
N LEU A 16 -3.58 -5.52 -22.18
CA LEU A 16 -4.10 -4.39 -21.42
C LEU A 16 -4.01 -3.12 -22.28
N PRO A 17 -4.99 -2.22 -22.19
CA PRO A 17 -4.91 -0.95 -22.90
C PRO A 17 -3.59 -0.27 -22.55
N PRO A 18 -2.95 0.43 -23.52
CA PRO A 18 -1.77 1.21 -23.22
C PRO A 18 -2.11 2.17 -22.08
N LEU A 19 -1.29 2.14 -21.03
CA LEU A 19 -1.46 3.07 -19.93
C LEU A 19 -1.23 4.49 -20.47
N GLU A 20 -2.03 5.43 -19.99
CA GLU A 20 -1.88 6.83 -20.37
C GLU A 20 -0.46 7.32 -20.08
N ASP A 21 0.10 8.08 -21.01
CA ASP A 21 1.42 8.69 -20.82
C ASP A 21 1.29 9.88 -19.89
N HIS A 22 1.84 9.73 -18.68
CA HIS A 22 1.93 10.79 -17.69
C HIS A 22 3.40 11.10 -17.43
N ASP A 23 3.84 12.33 -17.69
CA ASP A 23 5.18 12.75 -17.29
C ASP A 23 5.22 13.05 -15.79
N ILE A 24 5.97 12.23 -15.05
CA ILE A 24 6.22 12.44 -13.62
C ILE A 24 7.71 12.70 -13.35
N ALA A 25 8.42 13.26 -14.33
CA ALA A 25 9.77 13.80 -14.13
C ALA A 25 9.84 14.76 -12.93
N GLY A 26 10.94 14.69 -12.19
CA GLY A 26 11.14 15.49 -10.97
C GLY A 26 10.39 14.98 -9.74
N ARG A 27 9.51 13.97 -9.88
CA ARG A 27 8.68 13.48 -8.78
C ARG A 27 9.41 12.43 -7.95
N THR A 28 9.07 12.41 -6.67
CA THR A 28 9.59 11.47 -5.67
C THR A 28 8.43 10.63 -5.17
N VAL A 29 8.63 9.31 -5.18
CA VAL A 29 7.59 8.33 -4.92
C VAL A 29 7.99 7.44 -3.76
N ILE A 30 7.06 7.15 -2.85
CA ILE A 30 7.17 6.03 -1.91
C ILE A 30 6.17 4.96 -2.32
N VAL A 31 6.63 3.72 -2.44
CA VAL A 31 5.77 2.54 -2.62
C VAL A 31 6.07 1.55 -1.51
N THR A 32 5.05 1.20 -0.72
CA THR A 32 5.16 0.18 0.33
C THR A 32 4.95 -1.23 -0.26
N GLY A 33 5.77 -2.20 0.14
CA GLY A 33 5.71 -3.55 -0.42
C GLY A 33 6.12 -3.59 -1.90
N ALA A 34 7.08 -2.75 -2.29
CA ALA A 34 7.52 -2.58 -3.66
C ALA A 34 8.43 -3.70 -4.19
N ASN A 35 8.72 -4.72 -3.39
CA ASN A 35 9.62 -5.81 -3.76
C ASN A 35 8.92 -6.91 -4.59
N THR A 36 7.59 -6.98 -4.60
CA THR A 36 6.83 -8.04 -5.30
C THR A 36 5.45 -7.55 -5.74
N GLY A 37 4.81 -8.28 -6.67
CA GLY A 37 3.40 -8.10 -7.02
C GLY A 37 3.05 -6.70 -7.49
N ILE A 38 1.87 -6.20 -7.09
CA ILE A 38 1.34 -4.89 -7.50
C ILE A 38 2.32 -3.76 -7.17
N GLY A 39 2.92 -3.76 -5.97
CA GLY A 39 3.86 -2.71 -5.56
C GLY A 39 5.09 -2.63 -6.46
N TYR A 40 5.60 -3.78 -6.91
CA TYR A 40 6.74 -3.82 -7.84
C TYR A 40 6.37 -3.23 -9.21
N GLU A 41 5.24 -3.66 -9.78
CA GLU A 41 4.78 -3.16 -11.08
C GLU A 41 4.43 -1.67 -11.03
N VAL A 42 3.88 -1.19 -9.91
CA VAL A 42 3.66 0.24 -9.68
C VAL A 42 4.98 1.00 -9.64
N ALA A 43 5.99 0.52 -8.90
CA ALA A 43 7.31 1.17 -8.87
C ALA A 43 7.97 1.18 -10.26
N LYS A 44 7.84 0.11 -11.03
CA LYS A 44 8.31 0.01 -12.42
C LYS A 44 7.61 1.00 -13.33
N TYR A 45 6.29 1.15 -13.21
CA TYR A 45 5.53 2.14 -13.94
C TYR A 45 6.04 3.56 -13.61
N MET A 46 6.19 3.89 -12.33
CA MET A 46 6.68 5.21 -11.91
C MET A 46 8.08 5.51 -12.48
N ALA A 47 8.97 4.52 -12.51
CA ALA A 47 10.30 4.65 -13.08
C ALA A 47 10.28 4.85 -14.61
N LYS A 48 9.45 4.08 -15.32
CA LYS A 48 9.28 4.20 -16.77
C LYS A 48 8.80 5.60 -17.18
N TYR A 49 7.98 6.24 -16.34
CA TYR A 49 7.39 7.55 -16.59
C TYR A 49 8.17 8.72 -15.97
N GLY A 50 9.44 8.50 -15.61
CA GLY A 50 10.37 9.59 -15.34
C GLY A 50 10.51 9.99 -13.88
N ALA A 51 9.88 9.30 -12.92
CA ALA A 51 10.08 9.60 -11.49
C ALA A 51 11.57 9.69 -11.16
N SER A 52 11.99 10.77 -10.51
CA SER A 52 13.40 11.05 -10.21
C SER A 52 13.92 10.26 -9.03
N LYS A 53 13.03 9.88 -8.11
CA LYS A 53 13.41 9.09 -6.93
C LYS A 53 12.28 8.17 -6.53
N ILE A 54 12.57 6.88 -6.35
CA ILE A 54 11.62 5.88 -5.88
C ILE A 54 12.16 5.24 -4.60
N ILE A 55 11.42 5.43 -3.51
CA ILE A 55 11.68 4.78 -2.23
C ILE A 55 10.84 3.50 -2.17
N ALA A 56 11.50 2.37 -2.38
CA ALA A 56 10.94 1.04 -2.19
C ALA A 56 10.94 0.70 -0.69
N ALA A 57 9.80 0.91 -0.03
CA ALA A 57 9.66 0.65 1.39
C ALA A 57 9.29 -0.82 1.63
N CYS A 58 10.27 -1.63 2.07
CA CYS A 58 10.15 -3.08 2.14
C CYS A 58 10.58 -3.61 3.51
N ARG A 59 9.95 -4.70 3.97
CA ARG A 59 10.31 -5.36 5.23
C ARG A 59 11.67 -6.04 5.14
N ASN A 60 11.86 -6.85 4.11
CA ASN A 60 13.09 -7.60 3.90
C ASN A 60 14.03 -6.79 3.01
N GLU A 61 15.12 -6.30 3.60
CA GLU A 61 16.07 -5.45 2.92
C GLU A 61 16.71 -6.15 1.72
N ALA A 62 17.13 -7.41 1.84
CA ALA A 62 17.73 -8.16 0.74
C ALA A 62 16.78 -8.32 -0.46
N LYS A 63 15.52 -8.68 -0.23
CA LYS A 63 14.48 -8.76 -1.28
C LYS A 63 14.21 -7.38 -1.89
N GLY A 64 14.24 -6.32 -1.09
CA GLY A 64 14.08 -4.94 -1.56
C GLY A 64 15.27 -4.47 -2.42
N GLN A 65 16.51 -4.77 -2.03
CA GLN A 65 17.72 -4.44 -2.78
C GLN A 65 17.73 -5.16 -4.15
N ASN A 66 17.37 -6.45 -4.16
CA ASN A 66 17.21 -7.20 -5.41
C ASN A 66 16.13 -6.60 -6.31
N ALA A 67 15.00 -6.16 -5.73
CA ALA A 67 13.93 -5.53 -6.49
C ALA A 67 14.36 -4.20 -7.12
N ILE A 68 15.09 -3.33 -6.41
CA ILE A 68 15.53 -2.06 -6.99
C ILE A 68 16.58 -2.25 -8.09
N ALA A 69 17.47 -3.22 -7.96
CA ALA A 69 18.42 -3.57 -9.03
C ALA A 69 17.69 -4.06 -10.29
N ARG A 70 16.66 -4.91 -10.10
CA ARG A 70 15.81 -5.37 -11.20
C ARG A 70 15.02 -4.22 -11.83
N LEU A 71 14.45 -3.32 -11.03
CA LEU A 71 13.74 -2.12 -11.52
C LEU A 71 14.66 -1.25 -12.40
N ALA A 72 15.87 -0.96 -11.93
CA ALA A 72 16.86 -0.18 -12.68
C ALA A 72 17.17 -0.83 -14.04
N GLN A 73 17.42 -2.15 -14.04
CA GLN A 73 17.67 -2.91 -15.27
C GLN A 73 16.48 -2.89 -16.23
N GLU A 74 15.28 -3.24 -15.75
CA GLU A 74 14.07 -3.35 -16.58
C GLU A 74 13.60 -2.00 -17.14
N THR A 75 13.86 -0.91 -16.41
CA THR A 75 13.48 0.45 -16.84
C THR A 75 14.61 1.21 -17.51
N ARG A 76 15.82 0.65 -17.55
CA ARG A 76 17.05 1.30 -18.07
C ARG A 76 17.31 2.64 -17.40
N ARG A 77 17.09 2.70 -16.09
CA ARG A 77 17.32 3.86 -15.21
C ARG A 77 18.54 3.65 -14.35
N ASP A 78 19.09 4.72 -13.79
CA ASP A 78 20.20 4.62 -12.85
C ASP A 78 19.71 3.92 -11.57
N VAL A 79 20.50 2.99 -11.03
CA VAL A 79 20.17 2.32 -9.77
C VAL A 79 20.07 3.33 -8.61
N GLY A 80 20.80 4.45 -8.67
CA GLY A 80 20.73 5.55 -7.72
C GLY A 80 19.39 6.30 -7.71
N ASP A 81 18.55 6.14 -8.73
CA ASP A 81 17.18 6.66 -8.75
C ASP A 81 16.24 5.87 -7.80
N PHE A 82 16.71 4.74 -7.29
CA PHE A 82 15.95 3.85 -6.41
C PHE A 82 16.65 3.71 -5.05
N GLU A 83 15.86 3.72 -3.98
CA GLU A 83 16.39 3.42 -2.64
C GLU A 83 15.47 2.42 -1.94
N CYS A 84 16.05 1.37 -1.37
CA CYS A 84 15.32 0.45 -0.49
C CYS A 84 15.43 0.95 0.94
N TRP A 85 14.28 1.28 1.55
CA TRP A 85 14.22 1.75 2.93
C TRP A 85 13.45 0.72 3.78
N PRO A 86 14.02 0.24 4.91
CA PRO A 86 13.34 -0.74 5.74
C PRO A 86 12.02 -0.21 6.30
N LEU A 87 10.94 -0.97 6.08
CA LEU A 87 9.62 -0.71 6.65
C LEU A 87 8.92 -2.03 6.93
N ASP A 88 8.75 -2.33 8.22
CA ASP A 88 7.98 -3.49 8.66
C ASP A 88 6.70 -3.05 9.35
N PHE A 89 5.56 -3.37 8.75
CA PHE A 89 4.26 -3.04 9.33
C PHE A 89 3.87 -3.94 10.52
N ALA A 90 4.58 -5.05 10.75
CA ALA A 90 4.44 -5.84 11.97
C ALA A 90 5.05 -5.18 13.22
N SER A 91 5.75 -4.03 13.06
CA SER A 91 6.41 -3.28 14.13
C SER A 91 6.11 -1.78 14.04
N LEU A 92 5.32 -1.23 14.97
CA LEU A 92 5.03 0.21 15.00
C LEU A 92 6.29 1.05 15.27
N ALA A 93 7.30 0.47 15.93
CA ALA A 93 8.62 1.10 16.07
C ALA A 93 9.32 1.25 14.71
N SER A 94 9.22 0.24 13.84
CA SER A 94 9.74 0.31 12.46
C SER A 94 9.05 1.41 11.65
N VAL A 95 7.72 1.52 11.75
CA VAL A 95 6.94 2.60 11.12
C VAL A 95 7.42 3.99 11.55
N ARG A 96 7.64 4.20 12.85
CA ARG A 96 8.12 5.49 13.39
C ARG A 96 9.53 5.81 12.90
N ARG A 97 10.43 4.83 12.85
CA ARG A 97 11.80 5.02 12.33
C ARG A 97 11.79 5.42 10.86
N PHE A 98 10.98 4.73 10.03
CA PHE A 98 10.83 5.07 8.62
C PHE A 98 10.33 6.50 8.43
N ALA A 99 9.25 6.87 9.13
CA ALA A 99 8.66 8.20 9.01
C ALA A 99 9.60 9.30 9.52
N LYS A 100 10.34 9.05 10.61
CA LYS A 100 11.37 9.97 11.11
C LYS A 100 12.45 10.19 10.06
N ARG A 101 13.03 9.10 9.52
CA ARG A 101 14.04 9.17 8.45
C ARG A 101 13.54 9.98 7.25
N TYR A 102 12.30 9.75 6.83
CA TYR A 102 11.73 10.47 5.68
C TYR A 102 11.51 11.96 5.95
N ASN A 103 11.01 12.30 7.13
CA ASN A 103 10.83 13.71 7.49
C ASN A 103 12.17 14.45 7.63
N GLU A 104 13.22 13.77 8.09
CA GLU A 104 14.57 14.33 8.26
C GLU A 104 15.34 14.47 6.93
N SER A 105 15.04 13.63 5.93
CA SER A 105 15.70 13.70 4.62
C SER A 105 15.35 14.96 3.82
N SER A 106 14.28 15.68 4.21
CA SER A 106 13.74 16.83 3.49
C SER A 106 13.32 16.53 2.03
N LEU A 107 13.22 15.25 1.66
CA LEU A 107 12.69 14.86 0.35
C LEU A 107 11.23 15.32 0.23
N ALA A 108 10.88 15.78 -0.97
CA ALA A 108 9.49 15.98 -1.36
C ALA A 108 8.80 14.61 -1.48
N LEU A 109 7.53 14.53 -1.08
CA LEU A 109 6.68 13.35 -1.20
C LEU A 109 5.55 13.66 -2.17
N HIS A 110 5.80 13.44 -3.46
CA HIS A 110 4.86 13.76 -4.51
C HIS A 110 3.80 12.69 -4.67
N ILE A 111 4.20 11.42 -4.53
CA ILE A 111 3.30 10.27 -4.69
C ILE A 111 3.60 9.27 -3.57
N PHE A 112 2.61 8.97 -2.75
CA PHE A 112 2.70 7.98 -1.68
C PHE A 112 1.70 6.86 -1.91
N ILE A 113 2.18 5.62 -1.97
CA ILE A 113 1.35 4.45 -2.30
C ILE A 113 1.42 3.43 -1.16
N HIS A 114 0.33 3.34 -0.40
CA HIS A 114 0.06 2.26 0.54
C HIS A 114 -0.40 1.02 -0.21
N ASN A 115 0.54 0.17 -0.57
CA ASN A 115 0.30 -1.08 -1.27
C ASN A 115 0.55 -2.31 -0.38
N ALA A 116 1.49 -2.25 0.57
CA ALA A 116 1.80 -3.41 1.40
C ALA A 116 0.55 -3.93 2.13
N GLY A 117 0.43 -5.26 2.14
CA GLY A 117 -0.68 -5.96 2.77
C GLY A 117 -0.36 -7.43 2.94
N MET A 118 -1.11 -8.09 3.80
CA MET A 118 -0.97 -9.52 4.04
C MET A 118 -2.32 -10.18 4.27
N ASN A 119 -2.39 -11.46 3.94
CA ASN A 119 -3.53 -12.33 4.18
C ASN A 119 -2.96 -13.76 4.27
N GLY A 120 -3.75 -14.77 4.61
CA GLY A 120 -3.30 -16.16 4.49
C GLY A 120 -2.71 -16.79 5.76
N ILE A 121 -2.55 -16.05 6.86
CA ILE A 121 -1.69 -16.48 7.98
C ILE A 121 -2.43 -16.95 9.25
N GLY A 122 -3.76 -16.91 9.28
CA GLY A 122 -4.53 -17.17 10.50
C GLY A 122 -4.37 -16.07 11.55
N LYS A 123 -4.81 -16.34 12.79
CA LYS A 123 -4.69 -15.38 13.89
C LYS A 123 -3.31 -15.44 14.53
N VAL A 124 -2.57 -14.35 14.38
CA VAL A 124 -1.24 -14.15 14.97
C VAL A 124 -1.23 -12.78 15.64
N ILE A 125 -0.59 -12.69 16.81
CA ILE A 125 -0.43 -11.43 17.53
C ILE A 125 0.97 -10.88 17.28
N SER A 126 1.06 -9.61 16.90
CA SER A 126 2.32 -8.89 16.69
C SER A 126 3.05 -8.56 18.01
N GLU A 127 4.29 -8.08 17.90
CA GLU A 127 5.04 -7.56 19.06
C GLU A 127 4.34 -6.37 19.73
N ASP A 128 3.53 -5.62 18.98
CA ASP A 128 2.75 -4.48 19.47
C ASP A 128 1.40 -4.90 20.09
N SER A 129 1.17 -6.21 20.29
CA SER A 129 -0.07 -6.78 20.87
C SER A 129 -1.34 -6.56 20.03
N PHE A 130 -1.19 -6.43 18.71
CA PHE A 130 -2.31 -6.39 17.78
C PHE A 130 -2.40 -7.67 16.96
N ASP A 131 -3.61 -7.99 16.54
CA ASP A 131 -3.86 -8.91 15.44
C ASP A 131 -3.03 -8.51 14.22
N LEU A 132 -2.22 -9.44 13.72
CA LEU A 132 -1.19 -9.14 12.73
C LEU A 132 -1.81 -8.75 11.37
N ILE A 133 -2.94 -9.34 10.98
CA ILE A 133 -3.67 -8.96 9.76
C ILE A 133 -4.19 -7.52 9.92
N LEU A 134 -4.83 -7.21 11.05
CA LEU A 134 -5.31 -5.86 11.33
C LEU A 134 -4.17 -4.84 11.39
N GLN A 135 -3.05 -5.19 12.01
CA GLN A 135 -1.92 -4.28 12.13
C GLN A 135 -1.27 -3.99 10.78
N VAL A 136 -0.91 -5.01 10.03
CA VAL A 136 -0.19 -4.85 8.75
C VAL A 136 -1.05 -4.18 7.70
N ASN A 137 -2.33 -4.52 7.63
CA ASN A 137 -3.20 -3.98 6.60
C ASN A 137 -3.80 -2.62 6.95
N TYR A 138 -3.91 -2.27 8.25
CA TYR A 138 -4.59 -1.04 8.68
C TYR A 138 -3.82 -0.21 9.72
N ILE A 139 -3.54 -0.72 10.92
CA ILE A 139 -3.04 0.12 12.04
C ILE A 139 -1.70 0.78 11.67
N ALA A 140 -0.76 0.01 11.16
CA ALA A 140 0.56 0.50 10.77
C ALA A 140 0.50 1.45 9.56
N PRO A 141 -0.23 1.14 8.47
CA PRO A 141 -0.50 2.10 7.39
C PRO A 141 -1.14 3.40 7.87
N ALA A 142 -2.16 3.34 8.73
CA ALA A 142 -2.82 4.53 9.28
C ALA A 142 -1.85 5.39 10.10
N LEU A 143 -1.03 4.77 10.95
CA LEU A 143 0.04 5.47 11.68
C LEU A 143 1.03 6.13 10.73
N LEU A 144 1.52 5.42 9.71
CA LEU A 144 2.46 5.96 8.74
C LEU A 144 1.89 7.18 8.00
N SER A 145 0.59 7.12 7.65
CA SER A 145 -0.13 8.20 6.98
C SER A 145 -0.16 9.49 7.79
N MET A 146 -0.38 9.36 9.11
CA MET A 146 -0.35 10.50 10.03
C MET A 146 1.06 11.04 10.18
N LEU A 147 2.07 10.17 10.28
CA LEU A 147 3.47 10.57 10.47
C LEU A 147 4.12 11.20 9.22
N LEU A 148 3.67 10.83 8.01
CA LEU A 148 4.15 11.42 6.75
C LEU A 148 3.33 12.62 6.27
N TYR A 149 2.23 12.97 6.97
CA TYR A 149 1.46 14.17 6.65
C TYR A 149 2.30 15.45 6.55
N PRO A 150 3.30 15.72 7.43
CA PRO A 150 4.16 16.90 7.27
C PRO A 150 4.89 16.94 5.92
N ALA A 151 5.37 15.81 5.42
CA ALA A 151 6.06 15.73 4.12
C ALA A 151 5.10 15.93 2.94
N LEU A 152 3.92 15.29 2.98
CA LEU A 152 2.86 15.49 1.99
C LEU A 152 2.43 16.96 1.93
N LYS A 153 2.15 17.57 3.09
CA LYS A 153 1.74 18.97 3.21
C LYS A 153 2.82 19.92 2.68
N ARG A 154 4.08 19.70 3.04
CA ARG A 154 5.21 20.51 2.55
C ARG A 154 5.30 20.46 1.03
N THR A 155 5.11 19.27 0.46
CA THR A 155 5.18 19.05 -0.99
C THR A 155 4.03 19.71 -1.72
N GLY A 156 2.79 19.48 -1.26
CA GLY A 156 1.59 20.10 -1.85
C GLY A 156 1.59 21.62 -1.74
N ALA A 157 2.20 22.20 -0.71
CA ALA A 157 2.32 23.65 -0.55
C ALA A 157 3.32 24.30 -1.54
N VAL A 158 4.26 23.55 -2.11
CA VAL A 158 5.26 24.06 -3.07
C VAL A 158 4.74 23.99 -4.50
N ASP A 159 4.07 22.90 -4.88
CA ASP A 159 3.50 22.71 -6.20
C ASP A 159 1.97 22.89 -6.16
N THR A 160 1.49 24.08 -6.51
CA THR A 160 0.06 24.41 -6.51
C THR A 160 -0.68 23.91 -7.76
N ALA A 161 0.05 23.54 -8.81
CA ALA A 161 -0.54 23.00 -10.04
C ALA A 161 -0.79 21.48 -9.92
N TYR A 162 0.06 20.77 -9.17
CA TYR A 162 -0.02 19.33 -9.00
C TYR A 162 -0.05 18.95 -7.51
N PRO A 163 -1.20 18.47 -6.99
CA PRO A 163 -1.30 18.06 -5.60
C PRO A 163 -0.37 16.89 -5.30
N ALA A 164 0.11 16.81 -4.06
CA ALA A 164 0.72 15.58 -3.56
C ALA A 164 -0.35 14.47 -3.58
N ARG A 165 -0.01 13.32 -4.14
CA ARG A 165 -0.95 12.20 -4.33
C ARG A 165 -0.72 11.13 -3.28
N PHE A 166 -1.79 10.73 -2.62
CA PHE A 166 -1.77 9.67 -1.61
C PHE A 166 -2.77 8.58 -1.95
N LEU A 167 -2.26 7.39 -2.30
CA LEU A 167 -3.06 6.28 -2.77
C LEU A 167 -3.04 5.13 -1.76
N TRP A 168 -4.21 4.54 -1.55
CA TRP A 168 -4.39 3.34 -0.76
C TRP A 168 -4.86 2.19 -1.65
N VAL A 169 -4.10 1.10 -1.67
CA VAL A 169 -4.53 -0.14 -2.31
C VAL A 169 -5.42 -0.92 -1.33
N MET A 170 -6.69 -1.00 -1.70
CA MET A 170 -7.77 -1.63 -0.96
C MET A 170 -8.06 -3.02 -1.51
N SER A 171 -9.25 -3.53 -1.21
CA SER A 171 -9.82 -4.74 -1.79
C SER A 171 -11.32 -4.54 -1.95
N GLU A 172 -11.87 -5.04 -3.05
CA GLU A 172 -13.31 -5.17 -3.29
C GLU A 172 -13.97 -6.06 -2.21
N GLY A 173 -13.17 -6.88 -1.53
CA GLY A 173 -13.51 -7.60 -0.31
C GLY A 173 -14.24 -6.77 0.74
N SER A 174 -13.91 -5.48 0.82
CA SER A 174 -14.53 -4.52 1.74
C SER A 174 -16.05 -4.39 1.54
N ALA A 175 -16.56 -4.69 0.35
CA ALA A 175 -17.99 -4.66 0.04
C ALA A 175 -18.74 -5.95 0.45
N PHE A 176 -18.02 -7.01 0.81
CA PHE A 176 -18.58 -8.32 1.14
C PHE A 176 -18.64 -8.62 2.63
N VAL A 177 -18.40 -7.64 3.50
CA VAL A 177 -18.45 -7.80 4.96
C VAL A 177 -19.41 -6.85 5.62
N SER A 178 -20.07 -7.32 6.66
CA SER A 178 -20.67 -6.47 7.69
C SER A 178 -19.61 -6.11 8.73
N PHE A 179 -19.57 -4.84 9.14
CA PHE A 179 -18.71 -4.41 10.24
C PHE A 179 -19.47 -4.52 11.56
N ASP A 180 -19.74 -5.75 11.98
CA ASP A 180 -20.60 -6.02 13.14
C ASP A 180 -20.07 -5.40 14.42
N ASP A 181 -18.74 -5.37 14.58
CA ASP A 181 -18.05 -4.80 15.75
C ASP A 181 -18.21 -3.27 15.86
N LEU A 182 -18.81 -2.60 14.86
CA LEU A 182 -19.06 -1.15 14.89
C LEU A 182 -20.01 -0.72 16.01
N VAL A 183 -20.85 -1.64 16.53
CA VAL A 183 -21.75 -1.38 17.65
C VAL A 183 -21.04 -1.32 19.00
N GLU A 184 -19.81 -1.82 19.07
CA GLU A 184 -19.02 -1.85 20.30
C GLU A 184 -18.55 -0.45 20.70
N ALA A 185 -18.34 -0.22 21.99
CA ALA A 185 -17.81 1.05 22.48
C ALA A 185 -16.40 1.35 21.92
N ARG A 186 -15.64 0.29 21.58
CA ARG A 186 -14.31 0.36 20.99
C ARG A 186 -14.17 -0.66 19.84
N PRO A 187 -14.72 -0.35 18.64
CA PRO A 187 -14.81 -1.32 17.53
C PRO A 187 -13.46 -1.93 17.12
N LEU A 188 -12.39 -1.12 17.11
CA LEU A 188 -11.06 -1.62 16.73
C LEU A 188 -10.46 -2.54 17.80
N GLU A 189 -10.73 -2.29 19.09
CA GLU A 189 -10.28 -3.19 20.15
C GLU A 189 -11.06 -4.52 20.11
N ALA A 190 -12.35 -4.47 19.79
CA ALA A 190 -13.18 -5.67 19.59
C ALA A 190 -12.66 -6.50 18.40
N LEU A 191 -12.45 -5.84 17.25
CA LEU A 191 -11.90 -6.47 16.04
C LEU A 191 -10.51 -7.09 16.28
N ASN A 192 -9.67 -6.44 17.09
CA ASN A 192 -8.35 -6.97 17.48
C ASN A 192 -8.46 -8.28 18.28
N LYS A 193 -9.46 -8.38 19.16
CA LYS A 193 -9.66 -9.53 20.06
C LYS A 193 -10.42 -10.67 19.38
N LYS A 194 -11.22 -10.39 18.35
CA LYS A 194 -12.07 -11.35 17.64
C LYS A 194 -11.33 -12.63 17.22
N PRO A 195 -11.74 -13.82 17.68
CA PRO A 195 -11.10 -15.07 17.28
C PRO A 195 -11.45 -15.41 15.83
N TYR A 196 -10.49 -16.00 15.13
CA TYR A 196 -10.69 -16.61 13.81
C TYR A 196 -9.56 -17.61 13.54
N GLU A 197 -9.80 -18.57 12.66
CA GLU A 197 -8.84 -19.61 12.27
C GLU A 197 -8.80 -19.73 10.75
N LEU A 198 -7.81 -20.48 10.22
CA LEU A 198 -7.81 -20.86 8.82
C LEU A 198 -8.87 -21.94 8.57
N PRO A 199 -9.60 -21.91 7.43
CA PRO A 199 -9.49 -20.94 6.33
C PRO A 199 -10.34 -19.65 6.52
N ASP A 200 -11.07 -19.53 7.62
CA ASP A 200 -12.10 -18.50 7.84
C ASP A 200 -11.57 -17.15 8.35
N GLN A 201 -10.49 -16.65 7.73
CA GLN A 201 -9.89 -15.34 8.03
C GLN A 201 -10.35 -14.23 7.09
N ARG A 202 -11.16 -14.55 6.06
CA ARG A 202 -11.56 -13.59 5.02
C ARG A 202 -12.27 -12.39 5.64
N GLN A 203 -13.11 -12.61 6.64
CA GLN A 203 -13.81 -11.53 7.33
C GLN A 203 -12.82 -10.58 8.00
N GLN A 204 -11.77 -11.08 8.67
CA GLN A 204 -10.76 -10.22 9.31
C GLN A 204 -10.03 -9.34 8.29
N TYR A 205 -9.55 -9.94 7.20
CA TYR A 205 -8.84 -9.20 6.15
C TYR A 205 -9.75 -8.18 5.44
N PHE A 206 -10.97 -8.57 5.08
CA PHE A 206 -11.93 -7.69 4.43
C PHE A 206 -12.37 -6.55 5.35
N THR A 207 -12.62 -6.81 6.64
CA THR A 207 -12.93 -5.75 7.61
C THR A 207 -11.73 -4.82 7.79
N ALA A 208 -10.49 -5.33 7.84
CA ALA A 208 -9.31 -4.47 7.88
C ALA A 208 -9.24 -3.53 6.66
N LYS A 209 -9.54 -4.04 5.45
CA LYS A 209 -9.60 -3.21 4.22
C LYS A 209 -10.78 -2.23 4.20
N LEU A 210 -11.93 -2.59 4.76
CA LEU A 210 -13.04 -1.66 4.97
C LEU A 210 -12.64 -0.52 5.91
N VAL A 211 -11.96 -0.81 7.01
CA VAL A 211 -11.47 0.22 7.95
C VAL A 211 -10.44 1.13 7.28
N CYS A 212 -9.60 0.62 6.37
CA CYS A 212 -8.73 1.47 5.56
C CYS A 212 -9.52 2.44 4.67
N LEU A 213 -10.62 2.00 4.05
CA LEU A 213 -11.49 2.87 3.26
C LEU A 213 -12.12 3.97 4.12
N LEU A 214 -12.68 3.62 5.28
CA LEU A 214 -13.22 4.59 6.23
C LEU A 214 -12.15 5.60 6.68
N THR A 215 -10.93 5.12 6.90
CA THR A 215 -9.78 5.97 7.28
C THR A 215 -9.35 6.88 6.14
N CYS A 216 -9.39 6.41 4.90
CA CYS A 216 -9.11 7.23 3.71
C CYS A 216 -10.11 8.38 3.58
N HIS A 217 -11.41 8.09 3.70
CA HIS A 217 -12.47 9.12 3.75
C HIS A 217 -12.21 10.14 4.86
N GLU A 218 -11.84 9.64 6.03
CA GLU A 218 -11.67 10.49 7.19
C GLU A 218 -10.39 11.33 7.16
N TYR A 219 -9.34 10.81 6.54
CA TYR A 219 -8.13 11.55 6.23
C TYR A 219 -8.45 12.75 5.34
N VAL A 220 -9.22 12.53 4.24
CA VAL A 220 -9.66 13.61 3.34
C VAL A 220 -10.51 14.64 4.07
N ARG A 221 -11.43 14.20 4.94
CA ARG A 221 -12.30 15.13 5.71
C ARG A 221 -11.50 16.03 6.66
N ARG A 222 -10.40 15.52 7.22
CA ARG A 222 -9.58 16.24 8.22
C ARG A 222 -8.44 17.06 7.63
N VAL A 223 -7.92 16.68 6.47
CA VAL A 223 -6.85 17.43 5.81
C VAL A 223 -7.42 18.70 5.19
N PRO A 224 -6.89 19.89 5.52
CA PRO A 224 -7.37 21.13 4.94
C PRO A 224 -7.04 21.17 3.43
N SER A 225 -7.93 21.73 2.62
CA SER A 225 -7.71 21.88 1.17
C SER A 225 -6.43 22.65 0.85
N SER A 226 -6.01 23.58 1.71
CA SER A 226 -4.76 24.33 1.60
C SER A 226 -3.49 23.46 1.71
N ALA A 227 -3.60 22.20 2.15
CA ALA A 227 -2.48 21.26 2.10
C ALA A 227 -2.21 20.75 0.68
N ASN A 228 -3.16 20.92 -0.25
CA ASN A 228 -3.07 20.48 -1.64
C ASN A 228 -2.65 19.00 -1.79
N ILE A 229 -3.41 18.13 -1.13
CA ILE A 229 -3.21 16.67 -1.14
C ILE A 229 -4.45 16.02 -1.77
N ALA A 230 -4.24 15.23 -2.82
CA ALA A 230 -5.26 14.41 -3.45
C ALA A 230 -5.13 12.97 -2.94
N VAL A 231 -6.21 12.42 -2.39
CA VAL A 231 -6.23 11.06 -1.83
C VAL A 231 -7.14 10.17 -2.68
N ALA A 232 -6.71 8.95 -2.96
CA ALA A 232 -7.51 7.96 -3.67
C ALA A 232 -7.44 6.58 -2.98
N ALA A 233 -8.54 5.84 -3.06
CA ALA A 233 -8.60 4.43 -2.71
C ALA A 233 -8.79 3.62 -4.00
N VAL A 234 -8.03 2.56 -4.18
CA VAL A 234 -8.03 1.73 -5.40
C VAL A 234 -8.27 0.28 -5.02
N GLY A 235 -9.31 -0.33 -5.58
CA GLY A 235 -9.48 -1.78 -5.60
C GLY A 235 -8.77 -2.33 -6.84
N PRO A 236 -7.79 -3.24 -6.70
CA PRO A 236 -7.04 -3.77 -7.83
C PRO A 236 -7.72 -4.95 -8.53
N GLY A 237 -8.87 -5.43 -8.02
CA GLY A 237 -9.46 -6.70 -8.41
C GLY A 237 -8.59 -7.90 -8.01
N LEU A 238 -8.87 -9.04 -8.63
CA LEU A 238 -8.06 -10.26 -8.46
C LEU A 238 -6.83 -10.18 -9.36
N VAL A 239 -5.66 -9.98 -8.74
CA VAL A 239 -4.37 -9.92 -9.43
C VAL A 239 -3.54 -11.13 -9.03
N ALA A 240 -3.01 -11.85 -10.03
CA ALA A 240 -2.10 -12.98 -9.81
C ALA A 240 -0.80 -12.48 -9.15
N THR A 241 -0.73 -12.61 -7.82
CA THR A 241 0.40 -12.22 -6.98
C THR A 241 0.63 -13.27 -5.90
N GLU A 242 1.70 -13.09 -5.12
CA GLU A 242 2.02 -13.95 -3.98
C GLU A 242 1.20 -13.60 -2.71
N LEU A 243 0.17 -12.75 -2.80
CA LEU A 243 -0.69 -12.40 -1.66
C LEU A 243 -1.45 -13.63 -1.17
N GLY A 244 -1.37 -13.91 0.13
CA GLY A 244 -2.00 -15.10 0.72
C GLY A 244 -1.27 -16.41 0.45
N GLN A 245 -0.11 -16.35 -0.21
CA GLN A 245 0.74 -17.52 -0.49
C GLN A 245 1.95 -17.61 0.45
N LYS A 246 2.08 -16.69 1.42
CA LYS A 246 3.25 -16.55 2.29
C LYS A 246 2.93 -16.69 3.77
N ASP A 247 3.87 -17.25 4.52
CA ASP A 247 3.90 -17.27 5.98
C ASP A 247 4.29 -15.91 6.59
N ILE A 248 4.38 -15.87 7.93
CA ILE A 248 4.75 -14.66 8.68
C ILE A 248 6.19 -14.19 8.39
N GLU A 249 7.10 -15.09 8.04
CA GLU A 249 8.49 -14.79 7.67
C GLU A 249 8.60 -14.31 6.21
N GLY A 250 7.55 -14.50 5.42
CA GLY A 250 7.46 -14.12 4.02
C GLY A 250 8.05 -15.17 3.08
N ASN A 251 8.09 -16.42 3.52
CA ASN A 251 8.36 -17.60 2.71
C ASN A 251 7.05 -18.13 2.12
N ASN A 252 7.08 -18.73 0.94
CA ASN A 252 5.88 -19.32 0.37
C ASN A 252 5.50 -20.58 1.15
N PHE A 253 4.19 -20.86 1.27
CA PHE A 253 3.69 -22.14 1.78
C PHE A 253 4.03 -23.31 0.85
#